data_AF-A0A4Q9KB50-F1
#
_entry.id   AF-A0A4Q9KB50-F1
#
_cell.length_a   1.000
_cell.length_b   1.000
_cell.length_c   1.000
_cell.angle_alpha   90.00
_cell.angle_beta   90.00
_cell.angle_gamma   90.00
#
_symmetry.space_group_name_H-M   'P 1'
#
loop_
_entity.id
_entity.type
_entity.pdbx_description
1 polymer ?
#
loop_
_entity_poly.entity_id
_entity_poly.type
_entity_poly.pdbx_seq_one_letter_code
_entity_poly.pdbx_strand_id
1 'polypeptide(L)'
;MVDLFEASQASMAVCAIALSRRLMGPAGIVLINIERGEVDLACVQPDSERGWPASFPWRRQLLPEGHPLQRLRDGSELDARRRMTWTTPWGDQAPYYVDACRHYGKIVAIFADRDLWGSEQLHLDGPREYRRGFLGELTCCGKTHQVSTFPCPDCNGFYCPSCKQCQCDKRAASELLCSRCFQRKQRHLVGTDGICVDCQ
;
A
#
# COMPACT_ATOMS: atom_id res chain seq x y z
N MET A 1 -9.35 12.67 -11.70
CA MET A 1 -9.34 12.39 -10.24
C MET A 1 -9.13 13.69 -9.48
N VAL A 2 -8.03 14.38 -9.76
CA VAL A 2 -7.71 15.70 -9.19
C VAL A 2 -8.87 16.69 -9.42
N ASP A 3 -9.42 16.76 -10.62
CA ASP A 3 -10.57 17.64 -10.89
C ASP A 3 -11.79 17.34 -10.00
N LEU A 4 -12.05 16.06 -9.70
CA LEU A 4 -13.15 15.69 -8.80
C LEU A 4 -12.87 16.12 -7.37
N PHE A 5 -11.62 15.99 -6.92
CA PHE A 5 -11.19 16.47 -5.61
C PHE A 5 -11.36 17.99 -5.50
N GLU A 6 -10.89 18.74 -6.49
CA GLU A 6 -10.98 20.21 -6.52
C GLU A 6 -12.44 20.69 -6.60
N ALA A 7 -13.29 20.01 -7.38
CA ALA A 7 -14.68 20.41 -7.55
C ALA A 7 -15.60 20.02 -6.38
N SER A 8 -15.26 19.00 -5.59
CA SER A 8 -16.19 18.41 -4.60
C SER A 8 -15.95 18.84 -3.15
N GLN A 9 -14.82 19.49 -2.84
CA GLN A 9 -14.33 19.72 -1.46
C GLN A 9 -14.23 18.44 -0.60
N ALA A 10 -14.36 17.25 -1.19
CA ALA A 10 -14.18 15.98 -0.49
C ALA A 10 -12.69 15.66 -0.30
N SER A 11 -12.37 14.71 0.57
CA SER A 11 -10.97 14.25 0.67
C SER A 11 -10.57 13.43 -0.56
N MET A 12 -9.27 13.44 -0.91
CA MET A 12 -8.73 12.59 -1.99
C MET A 12 -9.08 11.10 -1.79
N ALA A 13 -9.12 10.63 -0.54
CA ALA A 13 -9.48 9.25 -0.24
C ALA A 13 -10.93 8.93 -0.63
N VAL A 14 -11.87 9.84 -0.34
CA VAL A 14 -13.29 9.67 -0.72
C VAL A 14 -13.44 9.69 -2.25
N CYS A 15 -12.76 10.62 -2.92
CA CYS A 15 -12.75 10.69 -4.38
C CYS A 15 -12.19 9.41 -5.01
N ALA A 16 -11.08 8.88 -4.48
CA ALA A 16 -10.47 7.63 -4.92
C ALA A 16 -11.43 6.43 -4.77
N ILE A 17 -12.12 6.31 -3.62
CA ILE A 17 -13.11 5.24 -3.41
C ILE A 17 -14.29 5.36 -4.39
N ALA A 18 -14.79 6.57 -4.59
CA ALA A 18 -15.92 6.81 -5.48
C ALA A 18 -15.58 6.51 -6.95
N LEU A 19 -14.39 6.93 -7.39
CA LEU A 19 -13.93 6.71 -8.77
C LEU A 19 -13.48 5.28 -9.03
N SER A 20 -12.85 4.60 -8.06
CA SER A 20 -12.40 3.21 -8.26
C SER A 20 -13.56 2.29 -8.63
N ARG A 21 -14.74 2.50 -8.03
CA ARG A 21 -15.97 1.74 -8.32
C ARG A 21 -16.51 1.94 -9.73
N ARG A 22 -16.02 2.95 -10.46
CA ARG A 22 -16.41 3.25 -11.85
C ARG A 22 -15.36 2.77 -12.86
N LEU A 23 -14.24 2.21 -12.41
CA LEU A 23 -13.23 1.67 -13.31
C LEU A 23 -13.73 0.37 -13.95
N MET A 24 -13.37 0.17 -15.21
CA MET A 24 -13.71 -1.05 -15.94
C MET A 24 -12.69 -2.15 -15.62
N GLY A 25 -13.20 -3.28 -15.13
CA GLY A 25 -12.37 -4.44 -14.83
C GLY A 25 -11.45 -4.28 -13.61
N PRO A 26 -10.50 -5.21 -13.44
CA PRO A 26 -9.50 -5.23 -12.37
C PRO A 26 -8.57 -4.01 -12.39
N ALA A 27 -9.00 -2.93 -11.75
CA ALA A 27 -8.24 -1.68 -11.67
C ALA A 27 -8.37 -1.04 -10.30
N GLY A 28 -7.48 -0.10 -9.99
CA GLY A 28 -7.58 0.61 -8.72
C GLY A 28 -6.86 1.95 -8.71
N ILE A 29 -7.26 2.78 -7.77
CA ILE A 29 -6.65 4.07 -7.51
C ILE A 29 -5.78 3.95 -6.26
N VAL A 30 -4.53 4.38 -6.38
CA VAL A 30 -3.49 4.27 -5.37
C VAL A 30 -3.01 5.67 -5.02
N LEU A 31 -2.96 5.96 -3.72
CA LEU A 31 -2.37 7.19 -3.19
C LEU A 31 -1.05 6.82 -2.50
N ILE A 32 0.05 7.38 -2.98
CA ILE A 32 1.39 7.13 -2.44
C ILE A 32 1.91 8.41 -1.81
N ASN A 33 2.35 8.32 -0.57
CA ASN A 33 3.02 9.42 0.12
C ASN A 33 4.43 9.57 -0.43
N ILE A 34 4.80 10.75 -0.93
CA ILE A 34 6.11 10.94 -1.55
C ILE A 34 7.26 10.91 -0.52
N GLU A 35 7.05 11.44 0.68
CA GLU A 35 8.08 11.54 1.71
C GLU A 35 8.47 10.17 2.26
N ARG A 36 7.46 9.31 2.47
CA ARG A 36 7.67 7.93 2.93
C ARG A 36 7.90 6.93 1.80
N GLY A 37 7.58 7.31 0.57
CA GLY A 37 7.50 6.37 -0.55
C GLY A 37 6.50 5.24 -0.30
N GLU A 38 5.47 5.47 0.53
CA GLU A 38 4.58 4.43 1.05
C GLU A 38 3.16 4.58 0.48
N VAL A 39 2.51 3.48 0.14
CA VAL A 39 1.10 3.47 -0.27
C VAL A 39 0.20 3.79 0.94
N ASP A 40 -0.33 5.00 0.97
CA ASP A 40 -1.29 5.45 2.00
C ASP A 40 -2.66 4.78 1.83
N LEU A 41 -3.08 4.59 0.58
CA LEU A 41 -4.41 4.09 0.23
C LEU A 41 -4.37 3.32 -1.10
N ALA A 42 -5.11 2.21 -1.15
CA ALA A 42 -5.38 1.45 -2.37
C ALA A 42 -6.87 1.15 -2.45
N CYS A 43 -7.54 1.69 -3.47
CA CYS A 43 -8.96 1.48 -3.74
C CYS A 43 -9.10 0.64 -5.00
N VAL A 44 -9.30 -0.66 -4.84
CA VAL A 44 -9.32 -1.62 -5.95
C VAL A 44 -10.74 -2.05 -6.25
N GLN A 45 -11.06 -2.05 -7.53
CA GLN A 45 -12.20 -2.73 -8.10
C GLN A 45 -11.73 -4.15 -8.48
N PRO A 46 -12.17 -5.19 -7.75
CA PRO A 46 -11.77 -6.56 -8.06
C PRO A 46 -12.41 -7.05 -9.37
N ASP A 47 -11.84 -8.12 -9.92
CA ASP A 47 -12.48 -8.91 -10.96
C ASP A 47 -13.78 -9.53 -10.42
N SER A 48 -14.85 -9.51 -11.22
CA SER A 48 -16.16 -10.03 -10.81
C SER A 48 -16.18 -11.54 -10.64
N GLU A 49 -15.32 -12.28 -11.34
CA GLU A 49 -15.27 -13.75 -11.31
C GLU A 49 -14.08 -14.26 -10.49
N ARG A 50 -12.91 -13.66 -10.70
CA ARG A 50 -11.63 -14.13 -10.15
C ARG A 50 -11.29 -13.49 -8.80
N GLY A 51 -11.91 -12.36 -8.46
CA GLY A 51 -11.71 -11.64 -7.22
C GLY A 51 -10.54 -10.65 -7.28
N TRP A 52 -9.74 -10.60 -6.22
CA TRP A 52 -8.72 -9.56 -6.04
C TRP A 52 -7.42 -9.94 -6.77
N PRO A 53 -6.69 -8.99 -7.36
CA PRO A 53 -5.36 -9.29 -7.88
C PRO A 53 -4.45 -9.80 -6.75
N ALA A 54 -3.56 -10.75 -7.02
CA ALA A 54 -2.62 -11.22 -6.01
C ALA A 54 -1.54 -10.16 -5.70
N SER A 55 -0.93 -9.61 -6.75
CA SER A 55 0.07 -8.54 -6.70
C SER A 55 -0.56 -7.21 -7.07
N PHE A 56 -0.59 -6.26 -6.15
CA PHE A 56 -1.08 -4.89 -6.38
C PHE A 56 -0.38 -3.94 -5.39
N PRO A 57 -0.35 -2.62 -5.64
CA PRO A 57 0.10 -1.63 -4.67
C PRO A 57 -0.78 -1.57 -3.42
N TRP A 58 -0.59 -2.50 -2.50
CA TRP A 58 -1.39 -2.57 -1.28
C TRP A 58 -0.95 -1.53 -0.26
N ARG A 59 -1.88 -1.15 0.61
CA ARG A 59 -1.61 -0.18 1.68
C ARG A 59 -0.39 -0.60 2.51
N ARG A 60 0.43 0.38 2.88
CA ARG A 60 1.70 0.27 3.62
C ARG A 60 2.86 -0.39 2.85
N GLN A 61 2.67 -0.77 1.59
CA GLN A 61 3.80 -1.18 0.77
C GLN A 61 4.63 0.04 0.37
N LEU A 62 5.94 -0.14 0.32
CA LEU A 62 6.83 0.86 -0.25
C LEU A 62 6.80 0.79 -1.77
N LEU A 63 6.99 1.94 -2.40
CA LEU A 63 7.19 2.08 -3.83
C LEU A 63 8.51 1.35 -4.18
N PRO A 64 8.47 0.30 -5.03
CA PRO A 64 9.66 -0.48 -5.32
C PRO A 64 10.81 0.38 -5.82
N GLU A 65 12.04 0.01 -5.46
CA GLU A 65 13.23 0.75 -5.88
C GLU A 65 13.31 0.85 -7.41
N GLY A 66 13.59 2.05 -7.91
CA GLY A 66 13.67 2.30 -9.35
C GLY A 66 12.32 2.35 -10.06
N HIS A 67 11.19 2.19 -9.35
CA HIS A 67 9.86 2.27 -9.96
C HIS A 67 9.66 3.66 -10.58
N PRO A 68 9.15 3.76 -11.83
CA PRO A 68 9.06 5.03 -12.54
C PRO A 68 8.36 6.18 -11.82
N LEU A 69 7.35 5.85 -11.00
CA LEU A 69 6.62 6.83 -10.20
C LEU A 69 7.52 7.61 -9.22
N GLN A 70 8.69 7.08 -8.84
CA GLN A 70 9.66 7.80 -8.01
C GLN A 70 10.20 9.07 -8.69
N ARG A 71 10.14 9.12 -10.04
CA ARG A 71 10.67 10.23 -10.84
C ARG A 71 9.64 11.33 -11.12
N LEU A 72 8.39 11.17 -10.66
CA LEU A 72 7.35 12.19 -10.81
C LEU A 72 7.70 13.44 -10.00
N ARG A 73 7.83 14.56 -10.71
CA ARG A 73 8.07 15.88 -10.14
C ARG A 73 6.77 16.52 -9.65
N ASP A 74 6.85 17.45 -8.71
CA ASP A 74 5.66 18.17 -8.23
C ASP A 74 4.94 18.84 -9.40
N GLY A 75 3.60 18.69 -9.44
CA GLY A 75 2.75 19.24 -10.49
C GLY A 75 2.89 18.55 -11.86
N SER A 76 3.73 17.52 -11.98
CA SER A 76 3.85 16.74 -13.22
C SER A 76 2.85 15.59 -13.26
N GLU A 77 2.36 15.35 -14.47
CA GLU A 77 1.72 14.11 -14.87
C GLU A 77 2.78 13.16 -15.44
N LEU A 78 2.45 11.87 -15.56
CA LEU A 78 3.28 10.95 -16.33
C LEU A 78 3.35 11.43 -17.78
N ASP A 79 4.57 11.63 -18.28
CA ASP A 79 4.84 12.02 -19.67
C ASP A 79 4.15 11.09 -20.69
N ALA A 80 3.99 9.81 -20.33
CA ALA A 80 3.18 8.86 -21.07
C ALA A 80 2.60 7.80 -20.14
N ARG A 81 1.30 7.52 -20.32
CA ARG A 81 0.62 6.35 -19.75
C ARG A 81 1.25 5.12 -20.34
N ARG A 82 1.67 4.19 -19.49
CA ARG A 82 2.46 3.04 -19.93
C ARG A 82 2.32 1.86 -18.99
N ARG A 83 2.73 0.70 -19.50
CA ARG A 83 2.83 -0.51 -18.70
C ARG A 83 4.01 -0.43 -17.73
N MET A 84 3.74 -0.68 -16.46
CA MET A 84 4.73 -0.72 -15.38
C MET A 84 4.50 -1.96 -14.53
N THR A 85 5.58 -2.57 -14.05
CA THR A 85 5.51 -3.73 -13.17
C THR A 85 5.49 -3.29 -11.72
N TRP A 86 4.46 -3.71 -10.99
CA TRP A 86 4.47 -3.66 -9.53
C TRP A 86 5.10 -4.94 -8.96
N THR A 87 5.95 -4.78 -7.97
CA THR A 87 6.53 -5.89 -7.20
C THR A 87 6.10 -5.74 -5.76
N THR A 88 5.43 -6.76 -5.21
CA THR A 88 5.09 -6.76 -3.79
C THR A 88 6.35 -7.04 -2.94
N PRO A 89 6.34 -6.69 -1.65
CA PRO A 89 7.42 -7.05 -0.72
C PRO A 89 7.68 -8.56 -0.59
N TRP A 90 6.75 -9.41 -1.05
CA TRP A 90 6.86 -10.87 -1.00
C TRP A 90 7.40 -11.49 -2.30
N GLY A 91 7.76 -10.66 -3.28
CA GLY A 91 8.33 -11.09 -4.56
C GLY A 91 7.31 -11.29 -5.68
N ASP A 92 6.00 -11.24 -5.40
CA ASP A 92 4.96 -11.37 -6.44
C ASP A 92 4.99 -10.14 -7.37
N GLN A 93 5.02 -10.36 -8.68
CA GLN A 93 5.08 -9.30 -9.69
C GLN A 93 3.87 -9.31 -10.62
N ALA A 94 3.39 -8.13 -11.00
CA ALA A 94 2.34 -8.00 -12.02
C ALA A 94 2.48 -6.70 -12.82
N PRO A 95 2.36 -6.76 -14.15
CA PRO A 95 2.35 -5.56 -15.00
C PRO A 95 0.98 -4.90 -15.01
N TYR A 96 0.94 -3.57 -14.95
CA TYR A 96 -0.26 -2.73 -14.99
C TYR A 96 -0.08 -1.57 -15.97
N TYR A 97 -1.15 -1.15 -16.63
CA TYR A 97 -1.18 0.16 -17.29
C TYR A 97 -1.38 1.22 -16.23
N VAL A 98 -0.48 2.20 -16.22
CA VAL A 98 -0.45 3.23 -15.18
C VAL A 98 -0.62 4.61 -15.78
N ASP A 99 -1.59 5.34 -15.24
CA ASP A 99 -1.70 6.79 -15.36
C ASP A 99 -1.50 7.39 -13.97
N ALA A 100 -0.72 8.46 -13.85
CA ALA A 100 -0.38 9.02 -12.56
C ALA A 100 0.01 10.48 -12.66
N CYS A 101 -0.27 11.21 -11.58
CA CYS A 101 0.17 12.59 -11.40
C CYS A 101 0.61 12.80 -9.96
N ARG A 102 1.35 13.89 -9.74
CA ARG A 102 1.74 14.32 -8.40
C ARG A 102 0.92 15.53 -7.96
N HIS A 103 0.25 15.40 -6.81
CA HIS A 103 -0.66 16.41 -6.29
C HIS A 103 -0.59 16.47 -4.75
N TYR A 104 -0.33 17.66 -4.19
CA TYR A 104 -0.17 17.91 -2.74
C TYR A 104 0.68 16.88 -2.00
N GLY A 105 1.91 16.63 -2.46
CA GLY A 105 2.83 15.68 -1.81
C GLY A 105 2.42 14.20 -1.92
N LYS A 106 1.42 13.90 -2.75
CA LYS A 106 1.01 12.52 -3.05
C LYS A 106 1.16 12.23 -4.53
N ILE A 107 1.55 11.01 -4.84
CA ILE A 107 1.33 10.45 -6.17
C ILE A 107 -0.07 9.84 -6.18
N VAL A 108 -0.89 10.30 -7.11
CA VAL A 108 -2.18 9.71 -7.42
C VAL A 108 -1.98 8.87 -8.66
N ALA A 109 -2.15 7.56 -8.54
CA ALA A 109 -1.95 6.63 -9.65
C ALA A 109 -3.18 5.75 -9.87
N ILE A 110 -3.55 5.53 -11.13
CA ILE A 110 -4.53 4.54 -11.55
C ILE A 110 -3.73 3.37 -12.11
N PHE A 111 -3.90 2.20 -11.49
CA PHE A 111 -3.34 0.94 -11.97
C PHE A 111 -4.48 0.12 -12.59
N ALA A 112 -4.42 -0.12 -13.90
CA ALA A 112 -5.39 -0.91 -14.63
C ALA A 112 -4.75 -2.18 -15.20
N ASP A 113 -5.49 -3.29 -15.17
CA ASP A 113 -5.06 -4.53 -15.82
C ASP A 113 -5.11 -4.43 -17.34
N ARG A 114 -6.05 -3.64 -17.86
CA ARG A 114 -6.27 -3.36 -19.28
C ARG A 114 -5.78 -1.98 -19.66
N ASP A 115 -5.48 -1.82 -20.93
CA ASP A 115 -5.08 -0.55 -21.50
C ASP A 115 -6.30 0.34 -21.71
N LEU A 116 -6.66 1.10 -20.67
CA LEU A 116 -7.79 2.03 -20.71
C LEU A 116 -7.53 3.24 -21.63
N TRP A 117 -6.28 3.43 -22.06
CA TRP A 117 -5.83 4.66 -22.70
C TRP A 117 -5.25 4.46 -24.10
N GLY A 118 -5.25 3.22 -24.62
CA GLY A 118 -4.64 2.90 -25.93
C GLY A 118 -3.14 3.22 -25.95
N SER A 119 -2.46 3.03 -24.82
CA SER A 119 -1.02 3.28 -24.66
C SER A 119 -0.13 2.29 -25.42
N GLU A 120 -0.61 1.08 -25.70
CA GLU A 120 0.11 0.07 -26.49
C GLU A 120 -0.67 -0.33 -27.75
N GLN A 121 0.04 -0.62 -28.85
CA GLN A 121 -0.57 -1.15 -30.08
C GLN A 121 -0.71 -2.68 -30.05
N LEU A 122 0.08 -3.37 -29.22
CA LEU A 122 0.09 -4.82 -29.09
C LEU A 122 -0.03 -5.21 -27.62
N HIS A 123 -1.15 -5.84 -27.28
CA HIS A 123 -1.45 -6.30 -25.92
C HIS A 123 -1.07 -7.78 -25.78
N LEU A 124 0.11 -8.03 -25.22
CA LEU A 124 0.48 -9.37 -24.76
C LEU A 124 0.07 -9.51 -23.30
N ASP A 125 -1.14 -10.03 -23.08
CA ASP A 125 -1.68 -10.28 -21.75
C ASP A 125 -1.20 -11.64 -21.24
N GLY A 126 -0.31 -11.60 -20.25
CA GLY A 126 0.13 -12.80 -19.54
C GLY A 126 -0.92 -13.29 -18.54
N PRO A 127 -0.86 -14.56 -18.11
CA PRO A 127 -1.70 -15.06 -17.04
C PRO A 127 -1.48 -14.21 -15.78
N ARG A 128 -2.57 -13.77 -15.17
CA ARG A 128 -2.55 -12.99 -13.93
C ARG A 128 -3.08 -13.85 -12.79
N GLU A 129 -2.37 -13.79 -11.68
CA GLU A 129 -2.79 -14.42 -10.44
C GLU A 129 -3.80 -13.53 -9.70
N TYR A 130 -4.90 -14.18 -9.31
CA TYR A 130 -5.93 -13.60 -8.49
C TYR A 130 -6.03 -14.41 -7.19
N ARG A 131 -6.33 -13.74 -6.09
CA ARG A 131 -6.63 -14.39 -4.81
C ARG A 131 -8.07 -14.12 -4.43
N ARG A 132 -8.73 -15.15 -3.88
CA ARG A 132 -10.01 -15.02 -3.18
C ARG A 132 -9.80 -14.35 -1.82
N GLY A 133 -9.33 -13.11 -1.83
CA GLY A 133 -9.02 -12.33 -0.62
C GLY A 133 -7.85 -12.89 0.19
N PHE A 134 -7.28 -12.05 1.05
CA PHE A 134 -6.28 -12.47 2.03
C PHE A 134 -7.01 -12.96 3.28
N LEU A 135 -7.66 -14.12 3.17
CA LEU A 135 -8.38 -14.74 4.28
C LEU A 135 -7.39 -15.39 5.24
N GLY A 136 -7.50 -15.04 6.52
CA GLY A 136 -6.74 -15.69 7.57
C GLY A 136 -7.36 -15.46 8.93
N GLU A 137 -6.81 -16.16 9.91
CA GLU A 137 -7.22 -16.05 11.30
C GLU A 137 -6.14 -15.27 12.08
N LEU A 138 -6.58 -14.33 12.90
CA LEU A 138 -5.71 -13.53 13.76
C LEU A 138 -6.30 -13.47 15.17
N THR A 139 -5.50 -13.87 16.16
CA THR A 139 -5.84 -13.66 17.57
C THR A 139 -5.18 -12.38 18.08
N CYS A 140 -5.99 -11.40 18.48
CA CYS A 140 -5.52 -10.11 19.00
C CYS A 140 -6.58 -9.47 19.90
N CYS A 141 -6.17 -8.67 20.88
CA CYS A 141 -7.09 -7.97 21.80
C CYS A 141 -8.07 -8.92 22.51
N GLY A 142 -7.64 -10.15 22.80
CA GLY A 142 -8.46 -11.17 23.47
C GLY A 142 -9.53 -11.82 22.58
N LYS A 143 -9.53 -11.56 21.27
CA LYS A 143 -10.49 -12.15 20.32
C LYS A 143 -9.77 -12.75 19.12
N THR A 144 -10.37 -13.79 18.57
CA THR A 144 -9.99 -14.36 17.28
C THR A 144 -10.83 -13.72 16.19
N HIS A 145 -10.17 -13.20 15.16
CA HIS A 145 -10.79 -12.55 14.02
C HIS A 145 -10.48 -13.33 12.75
N GLN A 146 -11.51 -13.54 11.93
CA GLN A 146 -11.32 -13.80 10.51
C GLN A 146 -11.04 -12.45 9.83
N VAL A 147 -9.89 -12.34 9.18
CA VAL A 147 -9.42 -11.12 8.53
C VAL A 147 -9.27 -11.36 7.04
N SER A 148 -9.63 -10.36 6.24
CA SER A 148 -9.53 -10.36 4.78
C SER A 148 -8.57 -9.29 4.24
N THR A 149 -7.66 -8.81 5.09
CA THR A 149 -6.75 -7.70 4.79
C THR A 149 -5.41 -8.18 4.31
N PHE A 150 -4.71 -7.37 3.50
CA PHE A 150 -3.32 -7.64 3.12
C PHE A 150 -2.42 -7.78 4.36
N PRO A 151 -1.47 -8.72 4.35
CA PRO A 151 -0.53 -8.88 5.45
C PRO A 151 0.45 -7.71 5.52
N CYS A 152 1.04 -7.54 6.69
CA CYS A 152 2.11 -6.59 6.92
C CYS A 152 3.29 -6.90 5.99
N PRO A 153 3.87 -5.89 5.31
CA PRO A 153 5.00 -6.13 4.41
C PRO A 153 6.22 -6.66 5.16
N ASP A 154 6.41 -6.28 6.42
CA ASP A 154 7.61 -6.62 7.19
C ASP A 154 7.50 -7.99 7.89
N CYS A 155 6.39 -8.27 8.59
CA CYS A 155 6.22 -9.52 9.34
C CYS A 155 5.27 -10.53 8.71
N ASN A 156 4.70 -10.23 7.56
CA ASN A 156 3.71 -11.06 6.87
C ASN A 156 2.45 -11.42 7.70
N GLY A 157 2.24 -10.76 8.84
CA GLY A 157 1.09 -10.98 9.73
C GLY A 157 -0.06 -10.00 9.45
N PHE A 158 -1.28 -10.35 9.84
CA PHE A 158 -2.45 -9.51 9.62
C PHE A 158 -2.59 -8.34 10.61
N TYR A 159 -3.34 -7.31 10.19
CA TYR A 159 -3.70 -6.18 11.04
C TYR A 159 -4.96 -6.48 11.84
N CYS A 160 -4.92 -6.24 13.14
CA CYS A 160 -6.10 -6.45 13.99
C CYS A 160 -7.23 -5.46 13.61
N PRO A 161 -8.47 -5.91 13.38
CA PRO A 161 -9.59 -5.01 13.10
C PRO A 161 -9.88 -4.02 14.23
N SER A 162 -9.63 -4.41 15.48
CA SER A 162 -9.88 -3.58 16.65
C SER A 162 -8.79 -2.53 16.89
N CYS A 163 -7.52 -2.92 17.01
CA CYS A 163 -6.43 -1.97 17.28
C CYS A 163 -5.72 -1.45 16.03
N LYS A 164 -6.00 -2.01 14.85
CA LYS A 164 -5.40 -1.64 13.54
C LYS A 164 -3.88 -1.82 13.46
N GLN A 165 -3.32 -2.63 14.36
CA GLN A 165 -1.89 -2.88 14.48
C GLN A 165 -1.56 -4.33 14.10
N CYS A 166 -0.42 -4.51 13.42
CA CYS A 166 0.22 -5.81 13.22
C CYS A 166 1.20 -6.12 14.36
N GLN A 167 1.97 -7.21 14.26
CA GLN A 167 2.96 -7.56 15.28
C GLN A 167 4.15 -6.59 15.31
N CYS A 168 4.58 -6.06 14.16
CA CYS A 168 5.63 -5.02 14.11
C CYS A 168 5.22 -3.77 14.87
N ASP A 169 4.01 -3.27 14.59
CA ASP A 169 3.46 -2.07 15.26
C ASP A 169 3.45 -2.23 16.78
N LYS A 170 3.07 -3.43 17.27
CA LYS A 170 3.04 -3.72 18.70
C LYS A 170 4.44 -3.78 19.32
N ARG A 171 5.40 -4.42 18.64
CA ARG A 171 6.80 -4.47 19.10
C ARG A 171 7.40 -3.07 19.15
N ALA A 172 7.17 -2.26 18.12
CA ALA A 172 7.63 -0.88 18.08
C ALA A 172 7.01 -0.02 19.20
N ALA A 173 5.72 -0.22 19.51
CA ALA A 173 5.04 0.47 20.61
C ALA A 173 5.53 0.02 22.01
N SER A 174 6.05 -1.21 22.12
CA SER A 174 6.64 -1.73 23.35
C SER A 174 8.15 -1.49 23.47
N GLU A 175 8.77 -0.80 22.52
CA GLU A 175 10.19 -0.45 22.54
C GLU A 175 10.44 0.94 23.13
N LEU A 176 11.53 1.07 23.89
CA LEU A 176 12.07 2.33 24.38
C LEU A 176 13.51 2.50 23.86
N LEU A 177 13.92 3.75 23.65
CA LEU A 177 15.29 4.09 23.31
C LEU A 177 16.14 4.09 24.58
N CYS A 178 17.23 3.33 24.60
CA CYS A 178 18.20 3.41 25.70
C CYS A 178 18.96 4.73 25.66
N SER A 179 19.06 5.42 26.79
CA SER A 179 19.72 6.72 26.93
C SER A 179 21.25 6.65 26.80
N ARG A 180 21.84 5.45 26.91
CA ARG A 180 23.30 5.24 26.84
C ARG A 180 23.78 4.76 25.47
N CYS A 181 23.17 3.68 24.95
CA CYS A 181 23.59 3.07 23.68
C CYS A 181 22.72 3.48 22.49
N PHE A 182 21.64 4.24 22.71
CA PHE A 182 20.72 4.72 21.68
C PHE A 182 20.10 3.61 20.81
N GLN A 183 20.07 2.37 21.31
CA GLN A 183 19.36 1.27 20.66
C GLN A 183 17.93 1.17 21.18
N ARG A 184 16.99 0.77 20.31
CA ARG A 184 15.64 0.39 20.71
C ARG A 184 15.67 -0.97 21.40
N LYS A 185 15.11 -1.02 22.60
CA LYS A 185 15.02 -2.23 23.41
C LYS A 185 13.59 -2.38 23.90
N GLN A 186 13.15 -3.60 24.17
CA GLN A 186 11.82 -3.82 24.75
C GLN A 186 11.72 -3.09 26.10
N ARG A 187 10.55 -2.51 26.40
CA ARG A 187 10.32 -1.66 27.58
C ARG A 187 10.71 -2.34 28.88
N HIS A 188 10.52 -3.65 29.00
CA HIS A 188 10.89 -4.42 30.19
C HIS A 188 12.41 -4.65 30.33
N LEU A 189 13.19 -4.35 29.29
CA LEU A 189 14.65 -4.42 29.28
C LEU A 189 15.30 -3.04 29.50
N VAL A 190 14.50 -1.99 29.68
CA VAL A 190 14.96 -0.63 29.98
C VAL A 190 14.52 -0.28 31.39
N GLY A 191 15.48 0.00 32.26
CA GLY A 191 15.24 0.44 33.62
C GLY A 191 14.48 1.76 33.67
N THR A 192 14.00 2.14 34.86
CA THR A 192 13.31 3.41 35.08
C THR A 192 14.22 4.63 34.87
N ASP A 193 15.53 4.43 34.89
CA ASP A 193 16.59 5.39 34.54
C ASP A 193 16.75 5.58 33.02
N GLY A 194 16.02 4.81 32.20
CA GLY A 194 16.15 4.86 30.75
C GLY A 194 17.41 4.16 30.23
N ILE A 195 18.09 3.34 31.06
CA ILE A 195 19.26 2.56 30.66
C ILE A 195 18.85 1.11 30.47
N CYS A 196 19.27 0.48 29.37
CA CYS A 196 18.95 -0.92 29.14
C CYS A 196 19.81 -1.86 29.98
N VAL A 197 19.31 -3.07 30.23
CA VAL A 197 20.02 -4.12 31.00
C VAL A 197 21.43 -4.42 30.47
N ASP A 198 21.66 -4.30 29.16
CA ASP A 198 22.99 -4.50 28.54
C ASP A 198 24.00 -3.36 28.84
N CYS A 199 23.50 -2.23 29.35
CA CYS A 199 24.24 -0.99 29.60
C CYS A 199 24.34 -0.64 31.08
N GLN A 200 23.72 -1.46 31.95
CA GLN A 200 23.92 -1.43 33.39
C GLN A 200 25.22 -2.15 33.73
#